data_AF-A0A7M4ANY5-F1
#
_entry.id   AF-A0A7M4ANY5-F1
#
_cell.length_a   1.000
_cell.length_b   1.000
_cell.length_c   1.000
_cell.angle_alpha   90.00
_cell.angle_beta   90.00
_cell.angle_gamma   90.00
#
_symmetry.space_group_name_H-M   'P 1'
#
loop_
_entity.id
_entity.type
_entity.pdbx_description
1 polymer ?
#
loop_
_entity_poly.entity_id
_entity_poly.type
_entity_poly.pdbx_seq_one_letter_code
_entity_poly.pdbx_strand_id
1 'polypeptide(L)'
;MDGLSVYENGEPQAVFDFPWAVGNTWQFRLLGQDWTASTDNIYDGEVTVSATSSEDHTLGYVFSGREGFIKSLLWTDNEGVDRLEMNLNQKKTEYTGDVFFYRAGDIHDNLYLENDQEIYDTFLDEGYSPNEAWDTLVWYLDVDISQQGGSGSLSIKDHQGASPLTRAWGAGATEKGSFGTIPSTSGDHSITVTLRGEGSSVHLKVAGALVRSWTL
;
A
#
# COMPACT_ATOMS: atom_id res chain seq x y z
N MET A 1 -7.78 -30.78 -6.98
CA MET A 1 -7.06 -29.55 -6.61
C MET A 1 -8.08 -28.67 -5.94
N ASP A 2 -8.42 -28.95 -4.69
CA ASP A 2 -9.24 -28.05 -3.87
C ASP A 2 -8.27 -27.14 -3.13
N GLY A 3 -8.25 -25.84 -3.44
CA GLY A 3 -7.36 -24.89 -2.75
C GLY A 3 -6.87 -23.68 -3.56
N LEU A 4 -7.26 -23.51 -4.83
CA LEU A 4 -6.93 -22.32 -5.63
C LEU A 4 -8.16 -21.52 -6.06
N SER A 5 -9.29 -21.70 -5.37
CA SER A 5 -10.49 -20.93 -5.66
C SER A 5 -10.27 -19.48 -5.20
N VAL A 6 -10.51 -18.54 -6.10
CA VAL A 6 -10.66 -17.13 -5.72
C VAL A 6 -12.04 -17.00 -5.08
N TYR A 7 -12.16 -16.21 -4.02
CA TYR A 7 -13.43 -16.03 -3.31
C TYR A 7 -13.86 -14.56 -3.37
N GLU A 8 -15.16 -14.35 -3.57
CA GLU A 8 -15.81 -13.05 -3.44
C GLU A 8 -16.89 -13.20 -2.37
N ASN A 9 -16.78 -12.43 -1.27
CA ASN A 9 -17.71 -12.50 -0.13
C ASN A 9 -17.91 -13.92 0.44
N GLY A 10 -16.85 -14.74 0.43
CA GLY A 10 -16.88 -16.11 0.94
C GLY A 10 -17.37 -17.16 -0.06
N GLU A 11 -17.84 -16.74 -1.25
CA GLU A 11 -18.29 -17.65 -2.31
C GLU A 11 -17.19 -17.87 -3.35
N PRO A 12 -16.92 -19.13 -3.76
CA PRO A 12 -15.89 -19.43 -4.74
C PRO A 12 -16.27 -18.90 -6.13
N GLN A 13 -15.29 -18.34 -6.84
CA GLN A 13 -15.44 -17.69 -8.12
C GLN A 13 -14.55 -18.34 -9.17
N ALA A 14 -15.14 -18.62 -10.33
CA ALA A 14 -14.46 -19.23 -11.47
C ALA A 14 -13.61 -18.20 -12.22
N VAL A 15 -12.64 -17.58 -11.54
CA VAL A 15 -11.75 -16.59 -12.17
C VAL A 15 -10.95 -17.20 -13.31
N PHE A 16 -10.60 -18.49 -13.21
CA PHE A 16 -9.81 -19.23 -14.20
C PHE A 16 -10.65 -20.30 -14.93
N ASP A 17 -10.43 -20.46 -16.23
CA ASP A 17 -11.10 -21.46 -17.08
C ASP A 17 -10.12 -22.57 -17.51
N PHE A 18 -9.80 -23.47 -16.59
CA PHE A 18 -8.96 -24.62 -16.91
C PHE A 18 -9.79 -25.77 -17.53
N PRO A 19 -9.31 -26.42 -18.61
CA PRO A 19 -8.11 -26.09 -19.38
C PRO A 19 -8.34 -24.92 -20.34
N TRP A 20 -7.31 -24.08 -20.45
CA TRP A 20 -7.34 -22.88 -21.27
C TRP A 20 -7.28 -23.19 -22.77
N ALA A 21 -8.13 -22.51 -23.55
CA ALA A 21 -7.97 -22.37 -24.99
C ALA A 21 -8.26 -20.91 -25.42
N VAL A 22 -7.54 -20.43 -26.43
CA VAL A 22 -7.73 -19.08 -26.99
C VAL A 22 -9.16 -18.95 -27.51
N GLY A 23 -9.82 -17.85 -27.15
CA GLY A 23 -11.22 -17.59 -27.47
C GLY A 23 -12.24 -18.26 -26.54
N ASN A 24 -11.80 -19.04 -25.54
CA ASN A 24 -12.72 -19.45 -24.46
C ASN A 24 -13.32 -18.22 -23.80
N THR A 25 -14.55 -18.36 -23.33
CA THR A 25 -15.26 -17.31 -22.60
C THR A 25 -15.97 -17.89 -21.40
N TRP A 26 -15.91 -17.21 -20.27
CA TRP A 26 -16.62 -17.59 -19.05
C TRP A 26 -16.98 -16.33 -18.24
N GLN A 27 -17.77 -16.53 -17.19
CA GLN A 27 -18.24 -15.46 -16.31
C GLN A 27 -17.88 -15.75 -14.86
N PHE A 28 -17.58 -14.70 -14.11
CA PHE A 28 -17.33 -14.77 -12.68
C PHE A 28 -17.61 -13.43 -12.01
N ARG A 29 -17.80 -13.44 -10.69
CA ARG A 29 -17.91 -12.22 -9.88
C ARG A 29 -16.60 -11.97 -9.14
N LEU A 30 -16.10 -10.74 -9.18
CA LEU A 30 -14.89 -10.36 -8.44
C LEU A 30 -14.84 -8.83 -8.27
N LEU A 31 -14.35 -8.34 -7.12
CA LEU A 31 -14.23 -6.90 -6.84
C LEU A 31 -15.58 -6.16 -6.97
N GLY A 32 -16.66 -6.81 -6.55
CA GLY A 32 -18.02 -6.27 -6.66
C GLY A 32 -18.60 -6.22 -8.09
N GLN A 33 -17.88 -6.68 -9.10
CA GLN A 33 -18.26 -6.63 -10.51
C GLN A 33 -18.56 -8.03 -11.07
N ASP A 34 -19.51 -8.10 -12.01
CA ASP A 34 -19.76 -9.31 -12.80
C ASP A 34 -18.99 -9.22 -14.12
N TRP A 35 -18.07 -10.14 -14.33
CA TRP A 35 -17.12 -10.13 -15.44
C TRP A 35 -17.51 -11.13 -16.51
N THR A 36 -17.39 -10.71 -17.77
CA THR A 36 -17.32 -11.63 -18.92
C THR A 36 -15.89 -11.63 -19.44
N ALA A 37 -15.21 -12.77 -19.29
CA ALA A 37 -13.80 -12.91 -19.61
C ALA A 37 -13.56 -13.72 -20.87
N SER A 38 -12.41 -13.50 -21.51
CA SER A 38 -11.93 -14.29 -22.63
C SER A 38 -10.43 -14.53 -22.58
N THR A 39 -10.03 -15.70 -23.06
CA THR A 39 -8.62 -16.04 -23.27
C THR A 39 -8.11 -15.37 -24.56
N ASP A 40 -7.30 -14.34 -24.42
CA ASP A 40 -6.79 -13.59 -25.58
C ASP A 40 -5.59 -14.30 -26.21
N ASN A 41 -4.71 -14.87 -25.40
CA ASN A 41 -3.46 -15.47 -25.86
C ASN A 41 -2.96 -16.56 -24.92
N ILE A 42 -2.30 -17.57 -25.49
CA ILE A 42 -1.54 -18.59 -24.76
C ILE A 42 -0.16 -18.67 -25.40
N TYR A 43 0.88 -18.28 -24.67
CA TYR A 43 2.24 -18.29 -25.17
C TYR A 43 3.23 -18.61 -24.05
N ASP A 44 4.17 -19.52 -24.33
CA ASP A 44 5.26 -19.88 -23.42
C ASP A 44 4.77 -20.25 -21.99
N GLY A 45 3.64 -20.95 -21.91
CA GLY A 45 3.04 -21.36 -20.64
C GLY A 45 2.41 -20.20 -19.83
N GLU A 46 2.27 -19.02 -20.42
CA GLU A 46 1.50 -17.91 -19.87
C GLU A 46 0.18 -17.75 -20.66
N VAL A 47 -0.88 -17.39 -19.94
CA VAL A 47 -2.22 -17.17 -20.48
C VAL A 47 -2.61 -15.72 -20.21
N THR A 48 -2.89 -14.96 -21.26
CA THR A 48 -3.42 -13.59 -21.17
C THR A 48 -4.93 -13.64 -21.26
N VAL A 49 -5.58 -12.98 -20.31
CA VAL A 49 -7.03 -12.87 -20.22
C VAL A 49 -7.43 -11.42 -20.14
N SER A 50 -8.49 -11.06 -20.85
CA SER A 50 -9.23 -9.83 -20.68
C SER A 50 -10.66 -10.12 -20.24
N ALA A 51 -11.24 -9.22 -19.47
CA ALA A 51 -12.63 -9.29 -19.05
C ALA A 51 -13.25 -7.89 -18.98
N THR A 52 -14.53 -7.82 -19.29
CA THR A 52 -15.33 -6.59 -19.21
C THR A 52 -16.53 -6.79 -18.30
N SER A 53 -16.89 -5.78 -17.51
CA SER A 53 -18.14 -5.77 -16.75
C SER A 53 -19.28 -5.10 -17.53
N SER A 54 -20.52 -5.27 -17.05
CA SER A 54 -21.68 -4.55 -17.59
C SER A 54 -21.65 -3.03 -17.34
N GLU A 55 -20.78 -2.59 -16.45
CA GLU A 55 -20.59 -1.18 -16.09
C GLU A 55 -19.41 -0.55 -16.84
N ASP A 56 -18.89 -1.20 -17.89
CA ASP A 56 -17.73 -0.76 -18.70
C ASP A 56 -16.39 -0.74 -17.94
N HIS A 57 -16.25 -1.51 -16.85
CA HIS A 57 -14.95 -1.76 -16.23
C HIS A 57 -14.16 -2.77 -17.06
N THR A 58 -12.82 -2.72 -16.96
CA THR A 58 -11.93 -3.68 -17.61
C THR A 58 -11.03 -4.37 -16.59
N LEU A 59 -10.84 -5.68 -16.74
CA LEU A 59 -9.94 -6.49 -15.93
C LEU A 59 -9.04 -7.30 -16.86
N GLY A 60 -7.75 -7.08 -16.79
CA GLY A 60 -6.74 -7.85 -17.51
C GLY A 60 -5.87 -8.62 -16.54
N TYR A 61 -5.53 -9.87 -16.85
CA TYR A 61 -4.54 -10.60 -16.06
C TYR A 61 -3.74 -11.60 -16.88
N VAL A 62 -2.57 -11.97 -16.37
CA VAL A 62 -1.71 -13.01 -16.92
C VAL A 62 -1.53 -14.13 -15.92
N PHE A 63 -2.02 -15.33 -16.24
CA PHE A 63 -1.74 -16.53 -15.46
C PHE A 63 -0.47 -17.21 -15.97
N SER A 64 0.48 -17.50 -15.08
CA SER A 64 1.68 -18.26 -15.44
C SER A 64 1.54 -19.70 -14.98
N GLY A 65 1.53 -20.64 -15.93
CA GLY A 65 1.56 -22.08 -15.64
C GLY A 65 2.85 -22.53 -14.96
N ARG A 66 3.97 -21.82 -15.19
CA ARG A 66 5.24 -22.07 -14.48
C ARG A 66 5.16 -21.69 -13.01
N GLU A 67 4.59 -20.53 -12.75
CA GLU A 67 4.45 -20.04 -11.38
C GLU A 67 3.25 -20.69 -10.68
N GLY A 68 2.26 -21.20 -11.43
CA GLY A 68 0.99 -21.69 -10.91
C GLY A 68 0.14 -20.57 -10.30
N PHE A 69 0.37 -19.32 -10.71
CA PHE A 69 -0.24 -18.13 -10.11
C PHE A 69 -0.36 -16.98 -11.12
N ILE A 70 -1.12 -15.94 -10.75
CA ILE A 70 -1.23 -14.69 -11.51
C ILE A 70 0.12 -13.95 -11.45
N LYS A 71 0.66 -13.61 -12.61
CA LYS A 71 1.89 -12.84 -12.77
C LYS A 71 1.63 -11.34 -12.76
N SER A 72 0.54 -10.91 -13.38
CA SER A 72 0.06 -9.53 -13.35
C SER A 72 -1.46 -9.49 -13.42
N LEU A 73 -2.06 -8.49 -12.80
CA LEU A 73 -3.49 -8.17 -12.88
C LEU A 73 -3.67 -6.66 -12.82
N LEU A 74 -4.54 -6.14 -13.68
CA LEU A 74 -4.94 -4.74 -13.71
C LEU A 74 -6.46 -4.65 -13.80
N TRP A 75 -7.06 -3.92 -12.88
CA TRP A 75 -8.46 -3.51 -12.94
C TRP A 75 -8.54 -2.00 -13.13
N THR A 76 -9.23 -1.60 -14.19
CA THR A 76 -9.53 -0.20 -14.49
C THR A 76 -11.06 -0.01 -14.50
N ASP A 77 -11.54 1.04 -13.87
CA ASP A 77 -12.98 1.36 -13.90
C ASP A 77 -13.44 1.99 -15.21
N ASN A 78 -14.72 2.30 -15.27
CA ASN A 78 -15.37 2.92 -16.42
C ASN A 78 -14.95 4.37 -16.70
N GLU A 79 -14.28 5.03 -15.75
CA GLU A 79 -13.69 6.36 -15.92
C GLU A 79 -12.22 6.27 -16.38
N GLY A 80 -11.68 5.06 -16.54
CA GLY A 80 -10.28 4.85 -16.91
C GLY A 80 -9.32 4.96 -15.72
N VAL A 81 -9.82 4.90 -14.48
CA VAL A 81 -9.01 4.96 -13.26
C VAL A 81 -8.61 3.55 -12.86
N ASP A 82 -7.31 3.33 -12.70
CA ASP A 82 -6.78 2.07 -12.19
C ASP A 82 -7.15 1.90 -10.71
N ARG A 83 -7.95 0.88 -10.43
CA ARG A 83 -8.47 0.59 -9.08
C ARG A 83 -7.64 -0.45 -8.36
N LEU A 84 -7.00 -1.36 -9.10
CA LEU A 84 -6.11 -2.38 -8.54
C LEU A 84 -5.06 -2.77 -9.57
N GLU A 85 -3.80 -2.77 -9.16
CA GLU A 85 -2.70 -3.37 -9.90
C GLU A 85 -2.00 -4.39 -9.00
N MET A 86 -1.71 -5.58 -9.54
CA MET A 86 -0.96 -6.63 -8.87
C MET A 86 0.16 -7.11 -9.78
N ASN A 87 1.35 -7.28 -9.22
CA ASN A 87 2.50 -7.85 -9.92
C ASN A 87 3.21 -8.88 -9.04
N LEU A 88 3.45 -10.07 -9.58
CA LEU A 88 4.22 -11.12 -8.92
C LEU A 88 5.71 -10.79 -9.02
N ASN A 89 6.27 -10.28 -7.93
CA ASN A 89 7.69 -9.90 -7.89
C ASN A 89 8.63 -11.10 -7.67
N GLN A 90 8.21 -12.07 -6.86
CA GLN A 90 9.02 -13.25 -6.54
C GLN A 90 8.13 -14.44 -6.20
N LYS A 91 8.46 -15.61 -6.75
CA LYS A 91 7.98 -16.90 -6.26
C LYS A 91 9.15 -17.66 -5.64
N LYS A 92 8.94 -18.19 -4.44
CA LYS A 92 9.79 -19.21 -3.82
C LYS A 92 8.89 -20.23 -3.13
N THR A 93 9.42 -21.42 -2.93
CA THR A 93 8.74 -22.55 -2.27
C THR A 93 9.35 -22.79 -0.89
N GLU A 94 8.70 -23.62 -0.08
CA GLU A 94 9.21 -24.08 1.23
C GLU A 94 9.38 -22.97 2.28
N TYR A 95 8.57 -21.90 2.19
CA TYR A 95 8.51 -20.93 3.27
C TYR A 95 7.90 -21.56 4.52
N THR A 96 8.60 -21.39 5.64
CA THR A 96 8.13 -21.72 6.98
C THR A 96 8.26 -20.48 7.86
N GLY A 97 7.31 -20.26 8.76
CA GLY A 97 7.33 -19.12 9.69
C GLY A 97 6.16 -18.17 9.49
N ASP A 98 6.28 -16.98 10.06
CA ASP A 98 5.18 -16.01 10.09
C ASP A 98 5.17 -15.15 8.82
N VAL A 99 4.03 -15.15 8.14
CA VAL A 99 3.71 -14.25 7.04
C VAL A 99 2.96 -13.06 7.63
N PHE A 100 3.37 -11.86 7.24
CA PHE A 100 2.66 -10.63 7.55
C PHE A 100 2.16 -9.99 6.26
N PHE A 101 0.90 -9.61 6.25
CA PHE A 101 0.28 -8.81 5.19
C PHE A 101 -0.07 -7.44 5.75
N TYR A 102 0.50 -6.41 5.14
CA TYR A 102 0.23 -5.02 5.47
C TYR A 102 -0.60 -4.42 4.34
N ARG A 103 -1.85 -4.05 4.63
CA ARG A 103 -2.63 -3.18 3.76
C ARG A 103 -2.46 -1.76 4.28
N ALA A 104 -1.79 -0.91 3.51
CA ALA A 104 -1.48 0.44 3.95
C ALA A 104 -2.10 1.50 3.03
N GLY A 105 -2.27 2.71 3.56
CA GLY A 105 -2.70 3.89 2.81
C GLY A 105 -1.97 5.13 3.32
N ASP A 106 -1.52 5.97 2.40
CA ASP A 106 -0.87 7.24 2.74
C ASP A 106 -1.89 8.19 3.38
N ILE A 107 -1.51 8.76 4.53
CA ILE A 107 -2.34 9.68 5.30
C ILE A 107 -1.74 11.09 5.25
N HIS A 108 -0.40 11.17 5.29
CA HIS A 108 0.33 12.43 5.32
C HIS A 108 1.60 12.32 4.50
N ASP A 109 1.88 13.33 3.67
CA ASP A 109 3.12 13.41 2.89
C ASP A 109 3.49 14.89 2.72
N ASN A 110 4.46 15.36 3.52
CA ASN A 110 4.88 16.76 3.51
C ASN A 110 6.41 16.90 3.54
N LEU A 111 6.90 17.80 2.69
CA LEU A 111 8.27 18.30 2.71
C LEU A 111 8.31 19.62 3.48
N TYR A 112 8.94 19.61 4.64
CA TYR A 112 9.23 20.80 5.42
C TYR A 112 10.61 21.33 5.03
N LEU A 113 10.67 22.60 4.63
CA LEU A 113 11.90 23.33 4.32
C LEU A 113 12.25 24.27 5.48
N GLU A 114 13.43 24.86 5.42
CA GLU A 114 13.90 25.74 6.48
C GLU A 114 12.92 26.88 6.76
N ASN A 115 12.68 27.12 8.05
CA ASN A 115 11.89 28.22 8.56
C ASN A 115 12.41 28.59 9.95
N ASP A 116 12.73 29.87 10.15
CA ASP A 116 13.19 30.35 11.46
C ASP A 116 12.10 30.26 12.55
N GLN A 117 10.85 30.00 12.14
CA GLN A 117 9.69 29.75 13.00
C GLN A 117 9.37 28.25 13.10
N GLU A 118 8.61 27.92 14.14
CA GLU A 118 8.06 26.59 14.33
C GLU A 118 6.85 26.38 13.40
N ILE A 119 6.82 25.22 12.76
CA ILE A 119 5.75 24.79 11.86
C ILE A 119 4.87 23.82 12.63
N TYR A 120 3.57 24.09 12.61
CA TYR A 120 2.53 23.26 13.21
C TYR A 120 1.63 22.70 12.12
N ASP A 121 1.37 21.41 12.20
CA ASP A 121 0.55 20.68 11.24
C ASP A 121 -0.25 19.59 11.97
N THR A 122 -1.29 19.06 11.34
CA THR A 122 -2.18 18.06 11.93
C THR A 122 -2.69 17.12 10.86
N PHE A 123 -2.85 15.85 11.20
CA PHE A 123 -3.52 14.88 10.35
C PHE A 123 -4.46 14.00 11.17
N LEU A 124 -5.54 13.58 10.53
CA LEU A 124 -6.47 12.60 11.07
C LEU A 124 -6.12 11.23 10.50
N ASP A 125 -6.22 10.19 11.31
CA ASP A 125 -6.37 8.83 10.81
C ASP A 125 -7.83 8.41 10.98
N GLU A 126 -8.55 8.38 9.86
CA GLU A 126 -9.97 7.98 9.81
C GLU A 126 -10.15 6.47 9.60
N GLY A 127 -9.08 5.68 9.81
CA GLY A 127 -9.03 4.28 9.41
C GLY A 127 -8.90 4.06 7.89
N TYR A 128 -8.84 2.80 7.49
CA TYR A 128 -8.90 2.41 6.07
C TYR A 128 -10.30 2.61 5.49
N SER A 129 -11.31 2.39 6.32
CA SER A 129 -12.72 2.59 6.00
C SER A 129 -13.46 3.05 7.25
N PRO A 130 -14.70 3.58 7.12
CA PRO A 130 -15.47 4.06 8.27
C PRO A 130 -15.63 3.06 9.43
N ASN A 131 -15.42 1.76 9.18
CA ASN A 131 -15.54 0.69 10.18
C ASN A 131 -14.23 -0.08 10.42
N GLU A 132 -13.11 0.33 9.83
CA GLU A 132 -11.83 -0.39 9.95
C GLU A 132 -10.71 0.58 10.28
N ALA A 133 -10.46 0.77 11.59
CA ALA A 133 -9.34 1.56 12.10
C ALA A 133 -8.00 0.90 11.75
N TRP A 134 -6.96 1.71 11.55
CA TRP A 134 -5.61 1.20 11.28
C TRP A 134 -5.05 0.46 12.50
N ASP A 135 -4.34 -0.65 12.29
CA ASP A 135 -3.69 -1.40 13.37
C ASP A 135 -2.43 -0.69 13.87
N THR A 136 -1.75 0.02 12.97
CA THR A 136 -0.56 0.83 13.28
C THR A 136 -0.40 1.96 12.28
N LEU A 137 0.31 3.02 12.67
CA LEU A 137 0.82 4.02 11.73
C LEU A 137 2.30 3.76 11.48
N VAL A 138 2.68 3.76 10.21
CA VAL A 138 4.06 3.67 9.74
C VAL A 138 4.50 5.06 9.31
N TRP A 139 5.61 5.55 9.84
CA TRP A 139 6.21 6.80 9.40
C TRP A 139 7.50 6.53 8.63
N TYR A 140 7.81 7.41 7.70
CA TYR A 140 9.05 7.46 6.93
C TYR A 140 9.65 8.87 7.01
N LEU A 141 10.96 8.94 7.17
CA LEU A 141 11.72 10.18 7.30
C LEU A 141 12.96 10.19 6.41
N ASP A 142 13.05 11.27 5.65
CA ASP A 142 14.27 11.74 5.00
C ASP A 142 14.61 13.14 5.54
N VAL A 143 15.84 13.32 6.00
CA VAL A 143 16.30 14.54 6.67
C VAL A 143 17.65 14.96 6.08
N ASP A 144 17.80 16.26 5.91
CA ASP A 144 19.05 16.92 5.55
C ASP A 144 19.18 18.22 6.33
N ILE A 145 20.15 18.33 7.24
CA ILE A 145 20.37 19.56 8.01
C ILE A 145 21.63 20.25 7.53
N SER A 146 21.50 21.53 7.17
CA SER A 146 22.63 22.36 6.76
C SER A 146 23.77 22.34 7.78
N GLN A 147 24.99 22.23 7.29
CA GLN A 147 26.19 22.29 8.14
C GLN A 147 26.44 23.69 8.70
N GLN A 148 25.90 24.73 8.06
CA GLN A 148 26.16 26.12 8.43
C GLN A 148 25.06 26.65 9.37
N GLY A 149 25.19 26.27 10.65
CA GLY A 149 24.26 26.74 11.70
C GLY A 149 22.87 26.08 11.66
N GLY A 150 22.73 24.96 10.93
CA GLY A 150 21.48 24.23 10.85
C GLY A 150 21.15 23.45 12.12
N SER A 151 19.86 23.30 12.37
CA SER A 151 19.31 22.42 13.40
C SER A 151 17.87 22.07 13.05
N GLY A 152 17.37 20.97 13.60
CA GLY A 152 15.96 20.65 13.44
C GLY A 152 15.41 19.77 14.54
N SER A 153 14.09 19.73 14.66
CA SER A 153 13.37 18.79 15.50
C SER A 153 12.02 18.47 14.89
N LEU A 154 11.56 17.25 15.13
CA LEU A 154 10.22 16.77 14.77
C LEU A 154 9.58 16.16 16.00
N SER A 155 8.31 16.48 16.25
CA SER A 155 7.46 15.75 17.16
C SER A 155 6.17 15.34 16.47
N ILE A 156 5.75 14.08 16.66
CA ILE A 156 4.42 13.59 16.28
C ILE A 156 3.72 13.13 17.54
N LYS A 157 2.57 13.72 17.86
CA LYS A 157 1.84 13.45 19.09
C LYS A 157 0.42 13.01 18.78
N ASP A 158 0.08 11.81 19.25
CA ASP A 158 -1.31 11.38 19.40
C ASP A 158 -1.92 12.12 20.62
N HIS A 159 -3.10 12.71 20.46
CA HIS A 159 -3.78 13.49 21.50
C HIS A 159 -4.26 12.67 22.71
N GLN A 160 -4.39 11.34 22.60
CA GLN A 160 -4.66 10.42 23.72
C GLN A 160 -3.44 9.55 24.06
N GLY A 161 -2.40 9.58 23.24
CA GLY A 161 -1.18 8.80 23.44
C GLY A 161 -0.28 9.34 24.55
N ALA A 162 0.33 8.44 25.31
CA ALA A 162 1.21 8.80 26.42
C ALA A 162 2.63 9.22 25.98
N SER A 163 3.05 8.92 24.75
CA SER A 163 4.43 9.15 24.29
C SER A 163 4.47 9.60 22.83
N PRO A 164 4.86 10.85 22.55
CA PRO A 164 5.03 11.32 21.17
C PRO A 164 6.32 10.76 20.56
N LEU A 165 6.32 10.55 19.24
CA LEU A 165 7.57 10.41 18.50
C LEU A 165 8.33 11.74 18.59
N THR A 166 9.60 11.70 18.97
CA THR A 166 10.45 12.89 18.99
C THR A 166 11.78 12.61 18.29
N ARG A 167 12.23 13.57 17.49
CA ARG A 167 13.54 13.60 16.82
C ARG A 167 14.16 14.97 17.00
N ALA A 168 15.48 14.99 17.09
CA ALA A 168 16.28 16.20 17.13
C ALA A 168 17.56 15.98 16.33
N TRP A 169 17.93 16.96 15.53
CA TRP A 169 19.06 16.92 14.61
C TRP A 169 19.92 18.16 14.77
N GLY A 170 21.24 17.96 14.79
CA GLY A 170 22.22 19.05 14.79
C GLY A 170 22.71 19.38 13.37
N ALA A 171 23.59 20.37 13.29
CA ALA A 171 24.19 20.80 12.02
C ALA A 171 24.86 19.63 11.28
N GLY A 172 24.59 19.50 9.98
CA GLY A 172 25.15 18.44 9.13
C GLY A 172 24.54 17.07 9.32
N ALA A 173 23.48 16.92 10.13
CA ALA A 173 22.80 15.66 10.31
C ALA A 173 22.05 15.24 9.03
N THR A 174 22.15 13.96 8.69
CA THR A 174 21.40 13.34 7.60
C THR A 174 20.77 12.06 8.09
N GLU A 175 19.51 11.85 7.76
CA GLU A 175 18.77 10.62 8.01
C GLU A 175 18.11 10.25 6.69
N LYS A 176 18.44 9.09 6.10
CA LYS A 176 17.91 8.72 4.78
C LYS A 176 17.20 7.38 4.89
N GLY A 177 15.90 7.38 4.63
CA GLY A 177 15.06 6.20 4.60
C GLY A 177 14.74 5.60 5.97
N SER A 178 14.77 6.41 7.03
CA SER A 178 14.36 5.92 8.34
C SER A 178 12.86 5.71 8.40
N PHE A 179 12.45 4.63 9.03
CA PHE A 179 11.03 4.36 9.25
C PHE A 179 10.81 3.70 10.60
N GLY A 180 9.56 3.71 11.03
CA GLY A 180 9.14 3.03 12.25
C GLY A 180 7.64 3.09 12.41
N THR A 181 7.17 2.67 13.58
CA THR A 181 5.74 2.71 13.89
C THR A 181 5.45 3.67 15.04
N ILE A 182 4.25 4.24 15.02
CA ILE A 182 3.64 4.88 16.17
C ILE A 182 2.30 4.20 16.46
N PRO A 183 1.94 3.98 17.74
CA PRO A 183 0.59 3.55 18.09
C PRO A 183 -0.41 4.63 17.66
N SER A 184 -1.50 4.24 17.01
CA SER A 184 -2.69 5.08 16.89
C SER A 184 -3.69 4.69 17.96
N THR A 185 -4.07 5.65 18.79
CA THR A 185 -5.05 5.47 19.87
C THR A 185 -6.22 6.43 19.78
N SER A 186 -6.03 7.66 19.27
CA SER A 186 -7.10 8.66 19.17
C SER A 186 -7.65 8.91 17.77
N GLY A 187 -6.89 8.57 16.72
CA GLY A 187 -7.21 8.98 15.34
C GLY A 187 -6.87 10.43 15.01
N ASP A 188 -6.30 11.22 15.92
CA ASP A 188 -5.94 12.64 15.71
C ASP A 188 -4.52 12.92 16.19
N HIS A 189 -3.70 13.43 15.26
CA HIS A 189 -2.27 13.60 15.46
C HIS A 189 -1.83 15.02 15.12
N SER A 190 -0.99 15.58 16.00
CA SER A 190 -0.29 16.84 15.76
C SER A 190 1.16 16.60 15.40
N ILE A 191 1.64 17.36 14.42
CA ILE A 191 3.03 17.42 13.98
C ILE A 191 3.58 18.79 14.36
N THR A 192 4.78 18.79 14.94
CA THR A 192 5.54 20.01 15.22
C THR A 192 6.93 19.86 14.65
N VAL A 193 7.31 20.77 13.74
CA VAL A 193 8.63 20.80 13.11
C VAL A 193 9.29 22.15 13.38
N THR A 194 10.54 22.13 13.82
CA THR A 194 11.41 23.31 13.80
C THR A 194 12.58 22.98 12.90
N LEU A 195 12.93 23.87 11.97
CA LEU A 195 13.98 23.59 11.00
C LEU A 195 14.74 24.86 10.61
N ARG A 196 16.02 24.94 10.98
CA ARG A 196 16.86 26.12 10.75
C ARG A 196 18.05 25.80 9.87
N GLY A 197 18.61 26.85 9.28
CA GLY A 197 19.76 26.81 8.38
C GLY A 197 19.31 26.64 6.93
N GLU A 198 19.82 27.51 6.07
CA GLU A 198 19.53 27.51 4.63
C GLU A 198 19.87 26.15 4.01
N GLY A 199 18.93 25.59 3.26
CA GLY A 199 19.05 24.27 2.62
C GLY A 199 18.75 23.08 3.52
N SER A 200 18.26 23.29 4.75
CA SER A 200 17.77 22.21 5.59
C SER A 200 16.38 21.72 5.13
N SER A 201 16.14 20.40 5.16
CA SER A 201 14.87 19.79 4.78
C SER A 201 14.51 18.58 5.65
N VAL A 202 13.21 18.38 5.87
CA VAL A 202 12.62 17.19 6.49
C VAL A 202 11.44 16.74 5.65
N HIS A 203 11.53 15.57 5.03
CA HIS A 203 10.43 14.91 4.34
C HIS A 203 9.82 13.86 5.27
N LEU A 204 8.57 14.07 5.66
CA LEU A 204 7.81 13.14 6.48
C LEU A 204 6.67 12.54 5.64
N LYS A 205 6.62 11.21 5.62
CA LYS A 205 5.43 10.47 5.18
C LYS A 205 4.86 9.67 6.34
N VAL A 206 3.55 9.60 6.44
CA VAL A 206 2.82 8.75 7.38
C VAL A 206 1.76 7.98 6.62
N ALA A 207 1.74 6.67 6.81
CA ALA A 207 0.73 5.78 6.29
C ALA A 207 0.09 5.00 7.44
N GLY A 208 -1.22 4.77 7.35
CA GLY A 208 -1.89 3.80 8.20
C GLY A 208 -1.72 2.40 7.62
N ALA A 209 -1.62 1.38 8.48
CA ALA A 209 -1.50 0.00 8.05
C ALA A 209 -2.38 -0.95 8.88
N LEU A 210 -3.11 -1.82 8.17
CA LEU A 210 -3.76 -2.99 8.72
C LEU A 210 -2.81 -4.18 8.61
N VAL A 211 -2.56 -4.84 9.73
CA VAL A 211 -1.62 -5.96 9.83
C VAL A 211 -2.41 -7.24 10.01
N ARG A 212 -2.17 -8.19 9.12
CA ARG A 212 -2.68 -9.56 9.25
C ARG A 212 -1.49 -10.50 9.26
N SER A 213 -1.54 -11.54 10.09
CA SER A 213 -0.47 -12.53 10.14
C SER A 213 -1.00 -13.95 10.14
N TRP A 214 -0.21 -14.84 9.55
CA TRP A 214 -0.46 -16.28 9.52
C TRP A 214 0.87 -17.00 9.73
N THR A 215 0.86 -18.07 10.50
CA THR A 215 2.01 -18.98 10.59
C THR A 215 1.82 -20.10 9.55
N LEU A 216 2.81 -20.27 8.69
CA LEU A 216 2.88 -21.33 7.67
C LEU A 216 3.44 -22.64 8.22
#